data_AF-A0A2P5HL14-F1
#
_entry.id   AF-A0A2P5HL14-F1
#
_cell.length_a   1.000
_cell.length_b   1.000
_cell.length_c   1.000
_cell.angle_alpha   90.00
_cell.angle_beta   90.00
_cell.angle_gamma   90.00
#
_symmetry.space_group_name_H-M   'P 1'
#
loop_
_entity.id
_entity.type
_entity.pdbx_description
1 polymer ?
#
loop_
_entity_poly.entity_id
_entity_poly.type
_entity_poly.pdbx_seq_one_letter_code
_entity_poly.pdbx_strand_id
1 'polypeptide(L)'
;MLHIANMPSTTVARILTAVNLVACAVFGGYATLGVSAKNGLLDVLGSTSGYQATEKHFLGGPTPYKTTYTGIGVIDNHLVALDGFFVVLIDGPSSWDVAAAYWLLMAEVCVAWLFIRLEGYRGGHSRQGSIASWTGTFGVIMQHITVAVTAPVYFLIHLLTSPASSGSPTPEDLTVNPSDSTLLLHHTVLSFVVPTVLMSLPSPSVLPAGAHYMWLAMWQVFPITDTIYHYIAKLLLLKATKRVSRDTALGLGITHA
;
A
#
# COMPACT_ATOMS: atom_id res chain seq x y z
N MET A 1 19.00 -39.73 19.36
CA MET A 1 17.57 -39.77 19.03
C MET A 1 16.86 -38.74 19.89
N LEU A 2 16.78 -37.49 19.43
CA LEU A 2 16.09 -36.41 20.14
C LEU A 2 14.67 -36.28 19.57
N HIS A 3 13.70 -36.11 20.48
CA HIS A 3 12.27 -35.95 20.24
C HIS A 3 11.91 -35.05 19.06
N ILE A 4 11.32 -35.63 18.01
CA ILE A 4 10.38 -34.95 17.12
C ILE A 4 8.98 -35.31 17.63
N ALA A 5 8.55 -34.65 18.71
CA ALA A 5 7.19 -34.78 19.21
C ALA A 5 6.51 -33.41 19.12
N ASN A 6 5.33 -33.40 18.52
CA ASN A 6 4.33 -32.33 18.52
C ASN A 6 4.54 -31.15 17.57
N MET A 7 4.76 -31.40 16.27
CA MET A 7 4.27 -30.43 15.28
C MET A 7 2.74 -30.59 15.15
N PRO A 8 1.93 -29.53 15.35
CA PRO A 8 0.49 -29.61 15.10
C PRO A 8 0.26 -30.09 13.67
N SER A 9 -0.77 -30.91 13.45
CA SER A 9 -1.17 -31.29 12.09
C SER A 9 -1.36 -30.00 11.27
N THR A 10 -0.98 -30.03 10.00
CA THR A 10 -1.01 -28.86 9.10
C THR A 10 -2.37 -28.14 9.13
N THR A 11 -3.45 -28.89 9.37
CA THR A 11 -4.81 -28.36 9.59
C THR A 11 -4.92 -27.48 10.84
N VAL A 12 -4.42 -27.92 12.00
CA VAL A 12 -4.48 -27.15 13.25
C VAL A 12 -3.69 -25.85 13.12
N ALA A 13 -2.49 -25.90 12.53
CA ALA A 13 -1.69 -24.70 12.28
C ALA A 13 -2.43 -23.70 11.39
N ARG A 14 -3.07 -24.17 10.31
CA ARG A 14 -3.86 -23.31 9.41
C ARG A 14 -5.07 -22.68 10.12
N ILE A 15 -5.78 -23.44 10.95
CA ILE A 15 -6.92 -22.91 11.73
C ILE A 15 -6.45 -21.83 12.70
N LEU A 16 -5.37 -22.08 13.45
CA LEU A 16 -4.82 -21.11 14.39
C LEU A 16 -4.36 -19.83 13.68
N THR A 17 -3.69 -19.95 12.53
CA THR A 17 -3.31 -18.78 11.72
C THR A 17 -4.53 -18.01 11.23
N ALA A 18 -5.57 -18.70 10.74
CA ALA A 18 -6.80 -18.04 10.30
C ALA A 18 -7.49 -17.28 11.45
N VAL A 19 -7.61 -17.90 12.62
CA VAL A 19 -8.17 -17.28 13.83
C VAL A 19 -7.37 -16.05 14.23
N ASN A 20 -6.03 -16.14 14.23
CA ASN A 20 -5.17 -15.01 14.55
C ASN A 20 -5.34 -13.86 13.54
N LEU A 21 -5.44 -14.15 12.25
CA LEU A 21 -5.65 -13.13 11.22
C LEU A 21 -7.00 -12.42 11.38
N VAL A 22 -8.07 -13.15 11.70
CA VAL A 22 -9.38 -12.56 12.01
C VAL A 22 -9.31 -11.70 13.28
N ALA A 23 -8.65 -12.19 14.33
CA ALA A 23 -8.47 -11.44 15.56
C ALA A 23 -7.68 -10.14 15.33
N CYS A 24 -6.60 -10.20 14.52
CA CYS A 24 -5.84 -9.03 14.11
C CYS A 24 -6.69 -8.02 13.33
N ALA A 25 -7.53 -8.48 12.39
CA ALA A 25 -8.42 -7.59 11.64
C ALA A 25 -9.43 -6.88 12.56
N VAL A 26 -10.07 -7.62 13.47
CA VAL A 26 -11.05 -7.07 14.43
C VAL A 26 -10.36 -6.09 15.38
N PHE A 27 -9.22 -6.48 15.95
CA PHE A 27 -8.44 -5.63 16.84
C PHE A 27 -7.95 -4.37 16.13
N GLY A 28 -7.40 -4.50 14.93
CA GLY A 28 -6.94 -3.39 14.10
C GLY A 28 -8.06 -2.42 13.76
N GLY A 29 -9.25 -2.92 13.41
CA GLY A 29 -10.44 -2.09 13.15
C GLY A 29 -10.91 -1.35 14.40
N TYR A 30 -10.91 -2.01 15.56
CA TYR A 30 -11.24 -1.35 16.83
C TYR A 30 -10.18 -0.31 17.22
N ALA A 31 -8.89 -0.65 17.14
CA ALA A 31 -7.78 0.22 17.53
C ALA A 31 -7.66 1.46 16.64
N THR A 32 -8.01 1.35 15.36
CA THR A 32 -7.97 2.47 14.41
C THR A 32 -9.29 3.24 14.41
N LEU A 33 -10.39 2.63 13.98
CA LEU A 33 -11.67 3.31 13.80
C LEU A 33 -12.45 3.45 15.12
N GLY A 34 -12.47 2.39 15.93
CA GLY A 34 -13.21 2.39 17.20
C GLY A 34 -12.65 3.37 18.22
N VAL A 35 -11.33 3.42 18.39
CA VAL A 35 -10.65 4.40 19.26
C VAL A 35 -10.78 5.81 18.69
N SER A 36 -10.63 6.00 17.37
CA SER A 36 -10.80 7.30 16.72
C SER A 36 -12.23 7.87 16.85
N ALA A 37 -13.24 7.00 16.88
CA ALA A 37 -14.61 7.42 17.17
C ALA A 37 -14.75 7.86 18.65
N LYS A 38 -14.14 7.12 19.58
CA LYS A 38 -14.27 7.39 21.02
C LYS A 38 -13.48 8.60 21.51
N ASN A 39 -12.36 8.91 20.87
CA ASN A 39 -11.52 10.05 21.23
C ASN A 39 -11.89 11.34 20.48
N GLY A 40 -12.92 11.32 19.63
CA GLY A 40 -13.42 12.47 18.89
C GLY A 40 -12.66 12.80 17.59
N LEU A 41 -11.64 12.01 17.20
CA LEU A 41 -10.89 12.27 15.97
C LEU A 41 -11.80 12.26 14.74
N LEU A 42 -12.72 11.30 14.64
CA LEU A 42 -13.64 11.23 13.49
C LEU A 42 -14.61 12.42 13.45
N ASP A 43 -15.02 12.94 14.60
CA ASP A 43 -15.89 14.13 14.68
C ASP A 43 -15.13 15.38 14.23
N VAL A 44 -13.87 15.53 14.66
CA VAL A 44 -12.99 16.61 14.20
C VAL A 44 -12.84 16.54 12.69
N LEU A 45 -12.42 15.40 12.13
CA LEU A 45 -12.26 15.22 10.68
C LEU A 45 -13.57 15.50 9.92
N GLY A 46 -14.71 15.04 10.45
CA GLY A 46 -16.03 15.30 9.86
C GLY A 46 -16.37 16.79 9.81
N SER A 47 -15.99 17.55 10.83
CA SER A 47 -16.25 19.00 10.94
C SER A 47 -15.25 19.87 10.18
N THR A 48 -14.02 19.40 9.95
CA THR A 48 -12.93 20.21 9.38
C THR A 48 -12.62 19.91 7.91
N SER A 49 -12.72 18.65 7.48
CA SER A 49 -12.44 18.23 6.10
C SER A 49 -13.52 17.33 5.49
N GLY A 50 -14.48 16.90 6.29
CA GLY A 50 -15.60 16.08 5.86
C GLY A 50 -16.51 16.76 4.83
N TYR A 51 -17.39 15.96 4.23
CA TYR A 51 -18.37 16.42 3.24
C TYR A 51 -19.34 17.47 3.78
N GLN A 52 -19.55 17.52 5.10
CA GLN A 52 -20.49 18.43 5.76
C GLN A 52 -19.82 19.76 6.18
N ALA A 53 -18.50 19.88 6.07
CA ALA A 53 -17.77 21.08 6.47
C ALA A 53 -17.99 22.22 5.46
N THR A 54 -18.51 23.36 5.94
CA THR A 54 -18.75 24.55 5.11
C THR A 54 -17.46 25.33 4.83
N GLU A 55 -16.53 25.35 5.79
CA GLU A 55 -15.21 25.96 5.64
C GLU A 55 -14.13 24.95 6.00
N LYS A 56 -13.48 24.39 4.99
CA LYS A 56 -12.50 23.33 5.20
C LYS A 56 -11.15 23.90 5.61
N HIS A 57 -10.67 23.55 6.80
CA HIS A 57 -9.42 24.04 7.37
C HIS A 57 -8.94 23.10 8.47
N PHE A 58 -7.64 23.17 8.82
CA PHE A 58 -7.10 22.47 9.99
C PHE A 58 -6.35 23.43 10.90
N LEU A 59 -6.63 23.34 12.19
CA LEU A 59 -5.88 24.08 13.20
C LEU A 59 -4.44 23.55 13.24
N GLY A 60 -3.46 24.40 12.95
CA GLY A 60 -2.04 24.02 12.86
C GLY A 60 -1.59 23.53 11.48
N GLY A 61 -2.53 23.21 10.58
CA GLY A 61 -2.22 22.82 9.22
C GLY A 61 -1.76 23.98 8.33
N PRO A 62 -1.02 23.71 7.23
CA PRO A 62 -0.64 24.73 6.27
C PRO A 62 -1.82 25.53 5.70
N THR A 63 -1.68 26.85 5.61
CA THR A 63 -2.73 27.72 5.05
C THR A 63 -2.31 28.34 3.72
N PRO A 64 -3.21 28.45 2.73
CA PRO A 64 -4.62 28.01 2.75
C PRO A 64 -4.77 26.49 2.55
N TYR A 65 -5.83 25.91 3.13
CA TYR A 65 -6.17 24.51 2.94
C TYR A 65 -6.67 24.27 1.50
N LYS A 66 -6.08 23.29 0.81
CA LYS A 66 -6.40 23.01 -0.60
C LYS A 66 -7.62 22.09 -0.69
N THR A 67 -8.64 22.53 -1.42
CA THR A 67 -9.90 21.77 -1.58
C THR A 67 -10.20 21.34 -3.01
N THR A 68 -9.39 21.78 -3.98
CA THR A 68 -9.56 21.48 -5.40
C THR A 68 -8.26 20.91 -5.94
N TYR A 69 -8.30 19.70 -6.50
CA TYR A 69 -7.14 18.97 -7.03
C TYR A 69 -7.32 18.69 -8.52
N THR A 70 -8.44 18.09 -8.88
CA THR A 70 -8.79 17.66 -10.24
C THR A 70 -9.83 18.56 -10.89
N GLY A 71 -10.59 19.32 -10.10
CA GLY A 71 -11.77 20.07 -10.56
C GLY A 71 -13.06 19.24 -10.59
N ILE A 72 -12.98 17.94 -10.30
CA ILE A 72 -14.15 17.06 -10.21
C ILE A 72 -14.57 16.98 -8.74
N GLY A 73 -15.67 17.64 -8.38
CA GLY A 73 -16.07 17.84 -6.98
C GLY A 73 -16.18 16.57 -6.14
N VAL A 74 -16.62 15.44 -6.70
CA VAL A 74 -16.69 14.16 -5.97
C VAL A 74 -15.30 13.63 -5.61
N ILE A 75 -14.36 13.67 -6.57
CA ILE A 75 -12.98 13.21 -6.37
C ILE A 75 -12.26 14.14 -5.40
N ASP A 76 -12.40 15.45 -5.60
CA ASP A 76 -11.75 16.45 -4.76
C ASP A 76 -12.26 16.38 -3.32
N ASN A 77 -13.57 16.25 -3.11
CA ASN A 77 -14.10 16.08 -1.75
C ASN A 77 -13.61 14.79 -1.07
N HIS A 78 -13.44 13.72 -1.84
CA HIS A 78 -12.91 12.46 -1.30
C HIS A 78 -11.42 12.59 -0.90
N LEU A 79 -10.60 13.18 -1.78
CA LEU A 79 -9.19 13.45 -1.48
C LEU A 79 -9.04 14.38 -0.28
N VAL A 80 -9.86 15.42 -0.18
CA VAL A 80 -9.85 16.32 0.98
C VAL A 80 -10.16 15.57 2.29
N ALA A 81 -11.13 14.66 2.27
CA ALA A 81 -11.45 13.87 3.46
C ALA A 81 -10.26 12.97 3.87
N LEU A 82 -9.64 12.28 2.91
CA LEU A 82 -8.46 11.42 3.14
C LEU A 82 -7.24 12.23 3.62
N ASP A 83 -6.94 13.33 2.95
CA ASP A 83 -5.81 14.21 3.29
C ASP A 83 -5.98 14.78 4.70
N GLY A 84 -7.21 15.12 5.09
CA GLY A 84 -7.47 15.66 6.43
C GLY A 84 -6.99 14.76 7.57
N PHE A 85 -7.09 13.44 7.42
CA PHE A 85 -6.54 12.49 8.39
C PHE A 85 -5.02 12.64 8.53
N PHE A 86 -4.30 12.74 7.41
CA PHE A 86 -2.85 12.87 7.39
C PHE A 86 -2.36 14.25 7.81
N VAL A 87 -3.13 15.31 7.56
CA VAL A 87 -2.81 16.67 8.02
C VAL A 87 -2.81 16.72 9.54
N VAL A 88 -3.77 16.07 10.21
CA VAL A 88 -3.75 15.95 11.68
C VAL A 88 -2.49 15.23 12.17
N LEU A 89 -2.06 14.20 11.45
CA LEU A 89 -0.93 13.36 11.84
C LEU A 89 0.44 14.00 11.60
N ILE A 90 0.56 14.80 10.53
CA ILE A 90 1.82 15.38 10.06
C ILE A 90 1.99 16.81 10.56
N ASP A 91 0.94 17.63 10.44
CA ASP A 91 0.99 19.08 10.69
C ASP A 91 0.32 19.49 12.01
N GLY A 92 -0.39 18.56 12.67
CA GLY A 92 -0.96 18.80 13.99
C GLY A 92 0.14 19.08 15.03
N PRO A 93 -0.20 19.68 16.19
CA PRO A 93 0.77 19.88 17.28
C PRO A 93 1.43 18.55 17.66
N SER A 94 2.68 18.36 17.23
CA SER A 94 3.39 17.08 17.39
C SER A 94 4.50 17.20 18.42
N SER A 95 4.43 16.41 19.48
CA SER A 95 5.59 16.05 20.29
C SER A 95 6.44 15.00 19.58
N TRP A 96 7.67 14.79 20.05
CA TRP A 96 8.62 13.86 19.41
C TRP A 96 8.07 12.42 19.30
N ASP A 97 7.34 11.96 20.31
CA ASP A 97 6.68 10.65 20.36
C ASP A 97 5.59 10.50 19.27
N VAL A 98 4.82 11.56 18.99
CA VAL A 98 3.83 11.56 17.90
C VAL A 98 4.52 11.45 16.55
N ALA A 99 5.59 12.24 16.33
CA ALA A 99 6.37 12.17 15.10
C ALA A 99 7.03 10.79 14.90
N ALA A 100 7.58 10.21 15.97
CA ALA A 100 8.15 8.87 15.93
C ALA A 100 7.10 7.79 15.61
N ALA A 101 5.90 7.89 16.20
CA ALA A 101 4.79 6.99 15.91
C ALA A 101 4.31 7.10 14.45
N TYR A 102 4.26 8.32 13.89
CA TYR A 102 3.96 8.53 12.48
C TYR A 102 4.97 7.83 11.56
N TRP A 103 6.27 8.04 11.79
CA TRP A 103 7.30 7.42 10.95
C TRP A 103 7.32 5.89 11.09
N LEU A 104 7.09 5.36 12.29
CA LEU A 104 6.93 3.93 12.51
C LEU A 104 5.74 3.39 11.71
N LEU A 105 4.59 4.06 11.78
CA LEU A 105 3.40 3.69 10.99
C LEU A 105 3.70 3.68 9.49
N MET A 106 4.37 4.71 8.96
CA MET A 106 4.73 4.76 7.53
C MET A 106 5.66 3.62 7.13
N ALA A 107 6.61 3.25 7.98
CA ALA A 107 7.50 2.11 7.75
C ALA A 107 6.74 0.79 7.76
N GLU A 108 5.84 0.59 8.72
CA GLU A 108 5.01 -0.62 8.82
C GLU A 108 4.07 -0.77 7.63
N VAL A 109 3.43 0.32 7.17
CA VAL A 109 2.61 0.34 5.96
C VAL A 109 3.44 -0.04 4.73
N CYS A 110 4.65 0.51 4.59
CA CYS A 110 5.56 0.20 3.48
C CYS A 110 5.90 -1.30 3.44
N VAL A 111 6.27 -1.87 4.60
CA VAL A 111 6.62 -3.29 4.71
C VAL A 111 5.41 -4.18 4.44
N ALA A 112 4.25 -3.85 4.99
CA ALA A 112 3.01 -4.58 4.73
C ALA A 112 2.66 -4.55 3.23
N TRP A 113 2.80 -3.39 2.58
CA TRP A 113 2.57 -3.24 1.15
C TRP A 113 3.53 -4.11 0.32
N LEU A 114 4.83 -4.11 0.64
CA LEU A 114 5.82 -4.95 -0.02
C LEU A 114 5.48 -6.45 0.08
N PHE A 115 5.04 -6.92 1.25
CA PHE A 115 4.61 -8.30 1.40
C PHE A 115 3.36 -8.63 0.59
N ILE A 116 2.34 -7.76 0.60
CA ILE A 116 1.14 -7.93 -0.22
C ILE A 116 1.52 -8.02 -1.70
N ARG A 117 2.42 -7.15 -2.18
CA ARG A 117 2.88 -7.17 -3.57
C ARG A 117 3.67 -8.42 -3.91
N LEU A 118 4.60 -8.82 -3.06
CA LEU A 118 5.40 -10.02 -3.25
C LEU A 118 4.52 -11.28 -3.32
N GLU A 119 3.56 -11.41 -2.40
CA GLU A 119 2.62 -12.54 -2.38
C GLU A 119 1.69 -12.53 -3.58
N GLY A 120 1.24 -11.35 -4.03
CA GLY A 120 0.45 -11.21 -5.26
C GLY A 120 1.21 -11.62 -6.53
N TYR A 121 2.53 -11.49 -6.54
CA TYR A 121 3.39 -11.87 -7.67
C TYR A 121 3.79 -13.35 -7.71
N ARG A 122 3.51 -14.12 -6.65
CA ARG A 122 3.83 -15.56 -6.66
C ARG A 122 3.11 -16.27 -7.81
N GLY A 123 3.82 -17.22 -8.42
CA GLY A 123 3.38 -17.95 -9.61
C GLY A 123 2.01 -18.60 -9.44
N GLY A 124 1.71 -19.13 -8.25
CA GLY A 124 0.42 -19.74 -7.94
C GLY A 124 -0.76 -18.75 -8.07
N HIS A 125 -0.59 -17.49 -7.67
CA HIS A 125 -1.64 -16.47 -7.82
C HIS A 125 -1.66 -15.85 -9.21
N SER A 126 -0.49 -15.43 -9.69
CA SER A 126 -0.34 -14.66 -10.92
C SER A 126 -0.79 -15.46 -12.15
N ARG A 127 -0.53 -16.77 -12.17
CA ARG A 127 -0.95 -17.65 -13.29
C ARG A 127 -2.42 -18.04 -13.25
N GLN A 128 -3.02 -18.13 -12.07
CA GLN A 128 -4.41 -18.59 -11.89
C GLN A 128 -5.42 -17.44 -11.86
N GLY A 129 -4.96 -16.18 -11.88
CA GLY A 129 -5.83 -15.01 -11.78
C GLY A 129 -6.55 -14.92 -10.43
N SER A 130 -5.92 -15.41 -9.35
CA SER A 130 -6.50 -15.39 -8.01
C SER A 130 -6.78 -13.95 -7.57
N ILE A 131 -7.83 -13.75 -6.79
CA ILE A 131 -8.16 -12.44 -6.18
C ILE A 131 -6.96 -11.87 -5.41
N ALA A 132 -6.15 -12.72 -4.78
CA ALA A 132 -4.94 -12.29 -4.07
C ALA A 132 -3.84 -11.67 -4.97
N SER A 133 -3.92 -11.85 -6.30
CA SER A 133 -3.06 -11.16 -7.28
C SER A 133 -3.49 -9.72 -7.56
N TRP A 134 -4.72 -9.32 -7.20
CA TRP A 134 -5.26 -7.97 -7.44
C TRP A 134 -4.83 -7.00 -6.35
N THR A 135 -3.52 -6.90 -6.13
CA THR A 135 -2.93 -6.13 -5.02
C THR A 135 -3.27 -4.64 -5.09
N GLY A 136 -3.43 -4.07 -6.29
CA GLY A 136 -3.88 -2.69 -6.47
C GLY A 136 -5.28 -2.44 -5.88
N THR A 137 -6.21 -3.39 -6.06
CA THR A 137 -7.55 -3.33 -5.46
C THR A 137 -7.47 -3.38 -3.94
N PHE A 138 -6.68 -4.29 -3.38
CA PHE A 138 -6.44 -4.33 -1.93
C PHE A 138 -5.83 -3.04 -1.40
N GLY A 139 -4.93 -2.42 -2.16
CA GLY A 139 -4.38 -1.12 -1.80
C GLY A 139 -5.43 0.00 -1.78
N VAL A 140 -6.35 0.04 -2.74
CA VAL A 140 -7.47 1.00 -2.71
C VAL A 140 -8.36 0.75 -1.48
N ILE A 141 -8.69 -0.51 -1.17
CA ILE A 141 -9.46 -0.87 0.03
C ILE A 141 -8.73 -0.43 1.31
N MET A 142 -7.41 -0.63 1.36
CA MET A 142 -6.56 -0.21 2.48
C MET A 142 -6.60 1.29 2.72
N GLN A 143 -6.59 2.12 1.66
CA GLN A 143 -6.70 3.58 1.81
C GLN A 143 -8.04 4.03 2.41
N HIS A 144 -9.11 3.23 2.25
CA HIS A 144 -10.45 3.59 2.71
C HIS A 144 -10.83 3.02 4.08
N ILE A 145 -10.24 1.88 4.45
CA ILE A 145 -10.54 1.21 5.72
C ILE A 145 -9.37 1.46 6.68
N THR A 146 -8.27 0.75 6.47
CA THR A 146 -6.97 0.90 7.12
C THR A 146 -6.12 -0.33 6.78
N VAL A 147 -4.79 -0.20 6.77
CA VAL A 147 -3.86 -1.35 6.65
C VAL A 147 -4.06 -2.37 7.77
N ALA A 148 -4.43 -1.92 8.97
CA ALA A 148 -4.58 -2.78 10.14
C ALA A 148 -5.72 -3.81 10.00
N VAL A 149 -6.70 -3.52 9.13
CA VAL A 149 -7.80 -4.45 8.78
C VAL A 149 -7.48 -5.15 7.46
N THR A 150 -7.07 -4.40 6.44
CA THR A 150 -6.93 -4.93 5.08
C THR A 150 -5.80 -5.94 4.96
N ALA A 151 -4.65 -5.74 5.62
CA ALA A 151 -3.54 -6.67 5.52
C ALA A 151 -3.87 -8.06 6.13
N PRO A 152 -4.41 -8.17 7.36
CA PRO A 152 -4.82 -9.47 7.88
C PRO A 152 -5.90 -10.16 7.04
N VAL A 153 -6.86 -9.41 6.49
CA VAL A 153 -7.88 -9.94 5.58
C VAL A 153 -7.26 -10.45 4.28
N TYR A 154 -6.32 -9.71 3.70
CA TYR A 154 -5.55 -10.17 2.53
C TYR A 154 -4.84 -11.50 2.81
N PHE A 155 -4.11 -11.59 3.92
CA PHE A 155 -3.40 -12.81 4.29
C PHE A 155 -4.34 -13.97 4.62
N LEU A 156 -5.54 -13.69 5.12
CA LEU A 156 -6.58 -14.72 5.32
C LEU A 156 -7.07 -15.26 3.97
N ILE A 157 -7.38 -14.38 3.02
CA ILE A 157 -7.75 -14.78 1.65
C ILE A 157 -6.62 -15.58 1.02
N HIS A 158 -5.37 -15.14 1.18
CA HIS A 158 -4.20 -15.86 0.71
C HIS A 158 -4.10 -17.27 1.32
N LEU A 159 -4.20 -17.40 2.65
CA LEU A 159 -4.15 -18.68 3.36
C LEU A 159 -5.21 -19.68 2.90
N LEU A 160 -6.40 -19.17 2.55
CA LEU A 160 -7.55 -19.98 2.16
C LEU A 160 -7.58 -20.33 0.68
N THR A 161 -7.08 -19.44 -0.19
CA THR A 161 -7.26 -19.57 -1.65
C THR A 161 -5.98 -19.88 -2.42
N SER A 162 -4.81 -19.71 -1.81
CA SER A 162 -3.55 -19.83 -2.54
C SER A 162 -3.09 -21.27 -2.71
N PRO A 163 -2.61 -21.63 -3.92
CA PRO A 163 -1.85 -22.86 -4.13
C PRO A 163 -0.64 -22.99 -3.21
N ALA A 164 0.01 -21.86 -2.86
CA ALA A 164 1.15 -21.82 -1.95
C ALA A 164 0.80 -22.25 -0.52
N SER A 165 -0.47 -22.12 -0.13
CA SER A 165 -1.01 -22.54 1.17
C SER A 165 -1.66 -23.93 1.13
N SER A 166 -1.54 -24.65 0.01
CA SER A 166 -1.99 -26.03 -0.09
C SER A 166 -1.10 -26.96 0.76
N GLY A 167 -1.57 -28.19 1.02
CA GLY A 167 -0.75 -29.19 1.72
C GLY A 167 0.44 -29.71 0.89
N SER A 168 0.54 -29.31 -0.38
CA SER A 168 1.54 -29.78 -1.34
C SER A 168 1.86 -28.70 -2.38
N PRO A 169 2.44 -27.55 -1.97
CA PRO A 169 2.77 -26.48 -2.90
C PRO A 169 3.89 -26.92 -3.84
N THR A 170 3.79 -26.56 -5.12
CA THR A 170 4.88 -26.78 -6.08
C THR A 170 5.91 -25.66 -5.97
N PRO A 171 7.18 -25.89 -6.37
CA PRO A 171 8.16 -24.81 -6.46
C PRO A 171 7.66 -23.64 -7.32
N GLU A 172 6.97 -23.92 -8.41
CA GLU A 172 6.39 -22.92 -9.31
C GLU A 172 5.36 -22.03 -8.60
N ASP A 173 4.58 -22.59 -7.68
CA ASP A 173 3.59 -21.83 -6.90
C ASP A 173 4.26 -20.77 -6.01
N LEU A 174 5.48 -21.05 -5.55
CA LEU A 174 6.24 -20.20 -4.64
C LEU A 174 7.15 -19.22 -5.38
N THR A 175 7.53 -19.49 -6.62
CA THR A 175 8.43 -18.62 -7.39
C THR A 175 7.78 -17.29 -7.75
N VAL A 176 8.58 -16.23 -7.77
CA VAL A 176 8.23 -14.91 -8.31
C VAL A 176 9.05 -14.71 -9.58
N ASN A 177 8.47 -14.11 -10.62
CA ASN A 177 9.24 -13.80 -11.82
C ASN A 177 10.40 -12.86 -11.45
N PRO A 178 11.64 -13.11 -11.93
CA PRO A 178 12.78 -12.27 -11.60
C PRO A 178 12.55 -10.79 -11.91
N SER A 179 11.87 -10.47 -13.03
CA SER A 179 11.53 -9.08 -13.37
C SER A 179 10.60 -8.42 -12.36
N ASP A 180 9.64 -9.17 -11.79
CA ASP A 180 8.75 -8.67 -10.74
C ASP A 180 9.52 -8.37 -9.46
N SER A 181 10.37 -9.31 -9.03
CA SER A 181 11.17 -9.17 -7.81
C SER A 181 12.19 -8.03 -7.91
N THR A 182 12.87 -7.87 -9.06
CA THR A 182 13.85 -6.80 -9.26
C THR A 182 13.19 -5.42 -9.28
N LEU A 183 12.01 -5.31 -9.89
CA LEU A 183 11.31 -4.03 -10.01
C LEU A 183 10.53 -3.63 -8.75
N LEU A 184 10.26 -4.59 -7.84
CA LEU A 184 9.42 -4.40 -6.65
C LEU A 184 9.79 -3.15 -5.84
N LEU A 185 11.06 -3.04 -5.46
CA LEU A 185 11.54 -1.90 -4.66
C LEU A 185 11.49 -0.59 -5.45
N HIS A 186 11.76 -0.62 -6.76
CA HIS A 186 11.85 0.59 -7.58
C HIS A 186 10.50 1.29 -7.70
N HIS A 187 9.45 0.55 -8.07
CA HIS A 187 8.13 1.16 -8.18
C HIS A 187 7.55 1.53 -6.80
N THR A 188 7.84 0.76 -5.75
CA THR A 188 7.40 1.08 -4.38
C THR A 188 8.07 2.34 -3.84
N VAL A 189 9.36 2.55 -4.11
CA VAL A 189 10.05 3.79 -3.73
C VAL A 189 9.42 5.00 -4.42
N LEU A 190 9.13 4.89 -5.71
CA LEU A 190 8.55 6.00 -6.48
C LEU A 190 7.09 6.29 -6.12
N SER A 191 6.29 5.25 -5.86
CA SER A 191 4.86 5.39 -5.57
C SER A 191 4.58 5.74 -4.12
N PHE A 192 5.31 5.15 -3.18
CA PHE A 192 5.06 5.28 -1.75
C PHE A 192 6.11 6.14 -1.06
N VAL A 193 7.38 5.74 -1.08
CA VAL A 193 8.42 6.36 -0.23
C VAL A 193 8.65 7.82 -0.59
N VAL A 194 8.79 8.13 -1.89
CA VAL A 194 9.01 9.51 -2.35
C VAL A 194 7.84 10.41 -1.97
N PRO A 195 6.57 10.09 -2.29
CA PRO A 195 5.45 10.89 -1.82
C PRO A 195 5.33 10.99 -0.30
N THR A 196 5.63 9.92 0.47
CA THR A 196 5.64 9.97 1.94
C THR A 196 6.62 11.01 2.47
N VAL A 197 7.84 11.05 1.93
CA VAL A 197 8.84 12.03 2.33
C VAL A 197 8.38 13.44 1.96
N LEU A 198 7.91 13.63 0.73
CA LEU A 198 7.53 14.95 0.22
C LEU A 198 6.30 15.54 0.91
N MET A 199 5.31 14.72 1.25
CA MET A 199 4.14 15.15 2.03
C MET A 199 4.45 15.42 3.50
N SER A 200 5.61 14.95 4.00
CA SER A 200 6.06 15.19 5.37
C SER A 200 7.02 16.38 5.50
N LEU A 201 7.34 17.05 4.38
CA LEU A 201 8.21 18.22 4.42
C LEU A 201 7.48 19.41 5.06
N PRO A 202 8.14 20.18 5.94
CA PRO A 202 7.50 21.31 6.58
C PRO A 202 6.96 22.35 5.60
N SER A 203 5.72 22.78 5.79
CA SER A 203 5.11 23.90 5.08
C SER A 203 4.80 25.04 6.06
N PRO A 204 5.04 26.32 5.71
CA PRO A 204 5.49 26.81 4.40
C PRO A 204 7.02 26.88 4.22
N SER A 205 7.81 26.44 5.20
CA SER A 205 9.26 26.71 5.22
C SER A 205 10.06 25.95 4.17
N VAL A 206 9.64 24.75 3.78
CA VAL A 206 10.27 23.94 2.72
C VAL A 206 9.40 23.89 1.46
N LEU A 207 8.10 23.64 1.63
CA LEU A 207 7.14 23.60 0.54
C LEU A 207 6.01 24.61 0.77
N PRO A 208 5.50 25.29 -0.28
CA PRO A 208 4.26 26.05 -0.16
C PRO A 208 3.07 25.13 0.18
N ALA A 209 2.08 25.64 0.92
CA ALA A 209 0.92 24.87 1.36
C ALA A 209 0.22 24.09 0.22
N GLY A 210 0.04 24.73 -0.94
CA GLY A 210 -0.57 24.07 -2.10
C GLY A 210 0.21 22.86 -2.63
N ALA A 211 1.54 22.90 -2.56
CA ALA A 211 2.41 21.79 -2.96
C ALA A 211 2.41 20.67 -1.91
N HIS A 212 2.41 21.03 -0.62
CA HIS A 212 2.27 20.09 0.50
C HIS A 212 1.02 19.22 0.35
N TYR A 213 -0.14 19.86 0.16
CA TYR A 213 -1.41 19.16 -0.08
C TYR A 213 -1.41 18.34 -1.37
N MET A 214 -0.71 18.77 -2.42
CA MET A 214 -0.61 17.97 -3.64
C MET A 214 0.15 16.67 -3.42
N TRP A 215 1.20 16.69 -2.58
CA TRP A 215 1.94 15.47 -2.23
C TRP A 215 1.11 14.54 -1.34
N LEU A 216 0.31 15.08 -0.43
CA LEU A 216 -0.69 14.30 0.33
C LEU A 216 -1.66 13.58 -0.62
N ALA A 217 -2.30 14.31 -1.53
CA ALA A 217 -3.22 13.72 -2.50
C ALA A 217 -2.55 12.70 -3.44
N MET A 218 -1.30 12.96 -3.86
CA MET A 218 -0.51 12.01 -4.66
C MET A 218 -0.22 10.72 -3.89
N TRP A 219 0.07 10.83 -2.59
CA TRP A 219 0.27 9.67 -1.73
C TRP A 219 -1.03 8.86 -1.56
N GLN A 220 -2.21 9.49 -1.49
CA GLN A 220 -3.48 8.76 -1.36
C GLN A 220 -3.71 7.75 -2.49
N VAL A 221 -3.19 8.01 -3.68
CA VAL A 221 -3.33 7.15 -4.85
C VAL A 221 -2.12 6.24 -5.08
N PHE A 222 -1.20 6.14 -4.10
CA PHE A 222 0.01 5.33 -4.25
C PHE A 222 -0.23 3.88 -4.69
N PRO A 223 -1.28 3.16 -4.28
CA PRO A 223 -1.44 1.77 -4.70
C PRO A 223 -1.71 1.63 -6.20
N ILE A 224 -2.38 2.64 -6.77
CA ILE A 224 -2.67 2.73 -8.19
C ILE A 224 -1.40 3.12 -8.93
N THR A 225 -0.69 4.16 -8.48
CA THR A 225 0.56 4.59 -9.12
C THR A 225 1.64 3.52 -9.03
N ASP A 226 1.71 2.75 -7.94
CA ASP A 226 2.59 1.59 -7.79
C ASP A 226 2.33 0.53 -8.86
N THR A 227 1.06 0.20 -9.08
CA THR A 227 0.63 -0.76 -10.10
C THR A 227 0.97 -0.25 -11.51
N ILE A 228 0.74 1.03 -11.77
CA ILE A 228 1.05 1.67 -13.06
C ILE A 228 2.56 1.71 -13.30
N TYR A 229 3.36 2.14 -12.31
CA TYR A 229 4.82 2.22 -12.42
C TYR A 229 5.44 0.85 -12.64
N HIS A 230 4.93 -0.18 -11.94
CA HIS A 230 5.30 -1.56 -12.18
C HIS A 230 5.05 -1.97 -13.64
N TYR A 231 3.84 -1.72 -14.15
CA TYR A 231 3.46 -2.06 -15.52
C TYR A 231 4.32 -1.33 -16.56
N ILE A 232 4.55 -0.03 -16.38
CA ILE A 232 5.42 0.76 -17.26
C ILE A 232 6.85 0.21 -17.24
N ALA A 233 7.40 -0.06 -16.06
CA ALA A 233 8.75 -0.60 -15.90
C ALA A 233 8.91 -1.96 -16.61
N LYS A 234 7.91 -2.85 -16.49
CA LYS A 234 7.84 -4.11 -17.25
C LYS A 234 7.89 -3.88 -18.75
N LEU A 235 7.08 -2.96 -19.27
CA LEU A 235 7.07 -2.65 -20.70
C LEU A 235 8.42 -2.12 -21.20
N LEU A 236 9.06 -1.25 -20.41
CA LEU A 236 10.39 -0.72 -20.72
C LEU A 236 11.46 -1.80 -20.71
N LEU A 237 11.44 -2.69 -19.71
CA LEU A 237 12.36 -3.82 -19.61
C LEU A 237 12.21 -4.76 -20.82
N LEU A 238 10.98 -5.13 -21.18
CA LEU A 238 10.72 -5.98 -22.35
C LEU A 238 11.20 -5.33 -23.66
N LYS A 239 11.01 -4.01 -23.81
CA LYS A 239 11.53 -3.27 -24.97
C LYS A 239 13.06 -3.28 -25.00
N ALA A 240 13.72 -3.09 -23.85
CA ALA A 240 15.17 -3.12 -23.74
C ALA A 240 15.74 -4.50 -24.09
N THR A 241 15.19 -5.58 -23.52
CA THR A 241 15.62 -6.95 -23.81
C THR A 241 15.47 -7.31 -25.29
N LYS A 242 14.34 -6.92 -25.92
CA LYS A 242 14.13 -7.14 -27.37
C LYS A 242 15.14 -6.37 -28.23
N ARG A 243 15.51 -5.15 -27.82
CA ARG A 243 16.52 -4.36 -28.53
C ARG A 243 17.90 -5.03 -28.44
N VAL A 244 18.34 -5.40 -27.24
CA VAL A 244 19.64 -6.07 -27.03
C VAL A 244 19.73 -7.38 -27.81
N SER A 245 18.67 -8.20 -27.80
CA SER A 245 18.62 -9.46 -28.56
C SER A 245 18.73 -9.23 -30.07
N ARG A 246 18.07 -8.19 -30.60
CA ARG A 246 18.19 -7.81 -32.02
C ARG A 246 19.60 -7.35 -32.38
N ASP A 247 20.19 -6.49 -31.56
CA ASP A 247 21.52 -5.93 -31.80
C ASP A 247 22.59 -7.04 -31.74
N THR A 248 22.40 -8.03 -30.86
CA THR A 248 23.26 -9.22 -30.77
C THR A 248 23.09 -10.12 -32.00
N ALA A 249 21.87 -10.33 -32.49
CA ALA A 249 21.63 -11.13 -33.70
C ALA A 249 22.25 -10.48 -34.95
N LEU A 250 22.14 -9.15 -35.08
CA LEU A 250 22.78 -8.38 -36.16
C LEU A 250 24.32 -8.44 -36.06
N GLY A 251 24.88 -8.33 -34.85
CA GLY A 251 26.33 -8.43 -34.62
C GLY A 251 26.91 -9.82 -34.90
N LEU A 252 26.09 -10.88 -34.80
CA LEU A 252 26.46 -12.26 -35.12
C LEU A 252 26.18 -12.67 -36.57
N GLY A 253 25.69 -11.76 -37.42
CA GLY A 253 25.37 -12.05 -38.82
C GLY A 253 24.18 -13.00 -39.02
N ILE A 254 23.33 -13.17 -37.99
CA ILE A 254 22.13 -14.01 -38.05
C ILE A 254 21.00 -13.15 -38.63
N THR A 255 20.98 -13.00 -39.96
CA THR A 255 19.80 -12.51 -40.68
C THR A 255 18.92 -13.69 -41.03
N HIS A 256 17.70 -13.74 -40.49
CA HIS A 256 16.70 -14.73 -40.90
C HIS A 256 16.48 -14.64 -42.41
N ALA A 257 16.83 -15.72 -43.12
CA ALA A 257 16.37 -16.03 -44.47
C ALA A 257 14.99 -16.70 -44.40
#